data_AF-A0A937P6I6-F1
#
_entry.id   AF-A0A937P6I6-F1
#
_cell.length_a   1.000
_cell.length_b   1.000
_cell.length_c   1.000
_cell.angle_alpha   90.00
_cell.angle_beta   90.00
_cell.angle_gamma   90.00
#
_symmetry.space_group_name_H-M   'P 1'
#
loop_
_entity.id
_entity.type
_entity.pdbx_description
1 polymer ?
#
loop_
_entity_poly.entity_id
_entity_poly.type
_entity_poly.pdbx_seq_one_letter_code
_entity_poly.pdbx_strand_id
1 'polypeptide(L)'
;FGLMEDSQAFTVNILSNDYQKEILLCGTRSGQDLDKAASCGFTMVKGETTTAFYIQQSTIHYECRIIHKHLLDASALDSAIIETYYPLRDFHMVYYGEIVGVYRNEE
;
A
#
# COMPACT_ATOMS: atom_id res chain seq x y z
N PHE A 1 -8.74 -7.05 3.09
CA PHE A 1 -7.50 -6.46 3.65
C PHE A 1 -6.50 -7.51 4.17
N GLY A 2 -6.61 -8.80 3.80
CA GLY A 2 -5.84 -9.87 4.46
C GLY A 2 -4.34 -9.59 4.61
N LEU A 3 -3.65 -9.21 3.53
CA LEU A 3 -2.21 -8.96 3.56
C LEU A 3 -1.76 -7.90 4.59
N MET A 4 -2.50 -6.78 4.71
CA MET A 4 -2.15 -5.73 5.68
C MET A 4 -2.64 -6.07 7.10
N GLU A 5 -3.65 -6.93 7.23
CA GLU A 5 -4.07 -7.43 8.53
C GLU A 5 -3.08 -8.44 9.12
N ASP A 6 -2.57 -9.32 8.28
CA ASP A 6 -1.65 -10.40 8.65
C ASP A 6 -0.18 -9.97 8.65
N SER A 7 0.13 -8.76 8.17
CA SER A 7 1.47 -8.18 8.18
C SER A 7 1.68 -7.21 9.33
N GLN A 8 2.94 -7.10 9.78
CA GLN A 8 3.40 -6.08 10.73
C GLN A 8 4.16 -4.93 10.06
N ALA A 9 4.39 -5.01 8.75
CA ALA A 9 5.16 -4.04 7.98
C ALA A 9 4.65 -3.89 6.55
N PHE A 10 4.97 -2.77 5.93
CA PHE A 10 4.71 -2.51 4.52
C PHE A 10 5.82 -1.62 3.94
N THR A 11 5.91 -1.58 2.61
CA THR A 11 6.82 -0.67 1.92
C THR A 11 6.04 0.37 1.11
N VAL A 12 6.55 1.59 1.04
CA VAL A 12 6.08 2.63 0.14
C VAL A 12 7.13 2.83 -0.92
N ASN A 13 6.78 2.59 -2.19
CA ASN A 13 7.71 2.56 -3.31
C ASN A 13 7.45 3.78 -4.21
N ILE A 14 8.49 4.59 -4.44
CA ILE A 14 8.46 5.74 -5.34
C ILE A 14 9.06 5.28 -6.67
N LEU A 15 8.21 5.21 -7.70
CA LEU A 15 8.59 4.83 -9.05
C LEU A 15 8.75 6.08 -9.92
N SER A 16 9.61 6.01 -10.94
CA SER A 16 9.75 7.07 -11.95
C SER A 16 8.48 7.18 -12.80
N ASN A 17 8.39 8.25 -13.59
CA ASN A 17 7.28 8.46 -14.54
C ASN A 17 7.25 7.42 -15.67
N ASP A 18 8.31 6.65 -15.88
CA ASP A 18 8.34 5.60 -16.90
C ASP A 18 7.37 4.45 -16.57
N TYR A 19 7.00 4.31 -15.29
CA TYR A 19 6.10 3.26 -14.78
C TYR A 19 4.64 3.72 -14.63
N GLN A 20 4.22 4.78 -15.33
CA GLN A 20 2.86 5.34 -15.18
C GLN A 20 1.75 4.31 -15.45
N LYS A 21 1.95 3.41 -16.42
CA LYS A 21 0.96 2.39 -16.78
C LYS A 21 0.81 1.34 -15.68
N GLU A 22 1.92 0.93 -15.11
CA GLU A 22 2.03 -0.04 -14.03
C GLU A 22 1.45 0.52 -12.73
N ILE A 23 1.74 1.80 -12.42
CA ILE A 23 1.13 2.52 -11.29
C ILE A 23 -0.39 2.57 -11.45
N LEU A 24 -0.89 2.92 -12.65
CA LEU A 24 -2.32 2.95 -12.93
C LEU A 24 -2.96 1.56 -12.80
N LEU A 25 -2.31 0.50 -13.29
CA LEU A 25 -2.78 -0.87 -13.14
C LEU A 25 -2.87 -1.25 -11.66
N CYS A 26 -1.82 -0.96 -10.89
CA CYS A 26 -1.78 -1.22 -9.45
C CYS A 26 -2.87 -0.47 -8.67
N GLY A 27 -3.29 0.72 -9.13
CA GLY A 27 -4.36 1.52 -8.51
C GLY A 27 -5.79 1.15 -8.95
N THR A 28 -5.97 0.46 -10.08
CA THR A 28 -7.30 0.23 -10.69
C THR A 28 -7.73 -1.24 -10.74
N ARG A 29 -6.87 -2.17 -10.36
CA ARG A 29 -7.17 -3.61 -10.28
C ARG A 29 -6.91 -4.13 -8.89
N SER A 30 -7.67 -5.13 -8.44
CA SER A 30 -7.41 -5.80 -7.16
C SER A 30 -6.27 -6.80 -7.29
N GLY A 31 -5.41 -6.90 -6.28
CA GLY A 31 -4.39 -7.96 -6.20
C GLY A 31 -4.96 -9.34 -5.86
N GLN A 32 -6.25 -9.41 -5.50
CA GLN A 32 -6.94 -10.68 -5.27
C GLN A 32 -7.25 -11.40 -6.60
N ASP A 33 -7.44 -10.63 -7.68
CA ASP A 33 -7.83 -11.16 -9.00
C ASP A 33 -6.62 -11.31 -9.95
N LEU A 34 -5.48 -10.71 -9.60
CA LEU A 34 -4.33 -10.60 -10.48
C LEU A 34 -3.02 -10.50 -9.68
N ASP A 35 -2.01 -11.25 -10.11
CA ASP A 35 -0.63 -11.00 -9.70
C ASP A 35 -0.12 -9.72 -10.38
N LYS A 36 -0.17 -8.62 -9.62
CA LYS A 36 0.26 -7.30 -10.09
C LYS A 36 1.76 -7.23 -10.34
N ALA A 37 2.57 -7.90 -9.50
CA ALA A 37 4.02 -7.84 -9.65
C ALA A 37 4.43 -8.49 -10.98
N ALA A 38 3.89 -9.68 -11.26
CA ALA A 38 4.10 -10.36 -12.53
C ALA A 38 3.56 -9.55 -13.72
N SER A 39 2.36 -8.99 -13.60
CA SER A 39 1.72 -8.22 -14.68
C SER A 39 2.45 -6.92 -15.03
N CYS A 40 3.08 -6.29 -14.05
CA CYS A 40 3.85 -5.06 -14.23
C CYS A 40 5.34 -5.33 -14.53
N GLY A 41 5.78 -6.59 -14.53
CA GLY A 41 7.21 -6.92 -14.66
C GLY A 41 8.05 -6.43 -13.48
N PHE A 42 7.44 -6.24 -12.31
CA PHE A 42 8.14 -5.79 -11.11
C PHE A 42 8.87 -6.95 -10.44
N THR A 43 10.09 -6.66 -9.99
CA THR A 43 10.89 -7.60 -9.21
C THR A 43 10.70 -7.28 -7.73
N MET A 44 10.14 -8.23 -6.98
CA MET A 44 9.93 -8.09 -5.54
C MET A 44 11.20 -8.52 -4.80
N VAL A 45 11.77 -7.61 -4.01
CA VAL A 45 12.99 -7.86 -3.22
C VAL A 45 12.66 -7.73 -1.74
N LYS A 46 13.25 -8.57 -0.91
CA LYS A 46 13.02 -8.54 0.55
C LYS A 46 13.61 -7.26 1.13
N GLY A 47 12.86 -6.59 2.01
CA GLY A 47 13.35 -5.44 2.76
C GLY A 47 14.56 -5.74 3.64
N GLU A 48 15.31 -4.69 3.93
CA GLU A 48 16.50 -4.68 4.77
C GLU A 48 16.16 -4.60 6.26
N THR A 49 15.18 -3.79 6.63
CA THR A 49 14.80 -3.52 8.04
C THR A 49 13.50 -4.20 8.46
N THR A 50 12.71 -4.64 7.48
CA THR A 50 11.41 -5.27 7.68
C THR A 50 11.26 -6.55 6.87
N THR A 51 10.21 -7.32 7.15
CA THR A 51 9.86 -8.52 6.37
C THR A 51 9.08 -8.20 5.09
N ALA A 52 8.72 -6.93 4.87
CA ALA A 52 7.95 -6.52 3.71
C ALA A 52 8.86 -6.47 2.47
N PHE A 53 8.30 -6.83 1.31
CA PHE A 53 9.02 -6.73 0.05
C PHE A 53 8.91 -5.31 -0.52
N TYR A 54 9.94 -4.84 -1.21
CA TYR A 54 9.94 -3.62 -2.02
C TYR A 54 10.05 -3.96 -3.51
N ILE A 55 9.73 -2.99 -4.37
CA ILE A 55 9.85 -3.10 -5.82
C ILE A 55 11.25 -2.65 -6.22
N GLN A 56 12.05 -3.54 -6.81
CA GLN A 56 13.44 -3.25 -7.20
C GLN A 56 13.54 -2.03 -8.11
N GLN A 57 12.57 -1.84 -8.99
CA GLN A 57 12.50 -0.73 -9.95
C GLN A 57 12.15 0.62 -9.30
N SER A 58 11.83 0.68 -8.01
CA SER A 58 11.59 1.94 -7.31
C SER A 58 12.88 2.75 -7.20
N THR A 59 12.78 4.07 -7.38
CA THR A 59 13.89 5.00 -7.18
C THR A 59 14.16 5.18 -5.68
N ILE A 60 13.09 5.23 -4.87
CA ILE A 60 13.15 5.30 -3.41
C ILE A 60 12.14 4.31 -2.86
N HIS A 61 12.48 3.59 -1.80
CA HIS A 61 11.49 2.89 -1.00
C HIS A 61 11.65 3.19 0.49
N TYR A 62 10.50 3.30 1.15
CA TYR A 62 10.39 3.41 2.60
C TYR A 62 9.99 2.06 3.14
N GLU A 63 10.67 1.61 4.18
CA GLU A 63 10.25 0.46 4.96
C GLU A 63 9.55 0.94 6.23
N CYS A 64 8.32 0.47 6.43
CA CYS A 64 7.45 0.95 7.48
C CYS A 64 6.99 -0.19 8.38
N ARG A 65 7.11 0.00 9.69
CA ARG A 65 6.45 -0.87 10.68
C ARG A 65 5.06 -0.32 10.98
N ILE A 66 4.05 -1.17 10.97
CA ILE A 66 2.69 -0.78 11.36
C ILE A 66 2.67 -0.54 12.87
N ILE A 67 2.38 0.69 13.27
CA ILE A 67 2.31 1.09 14.69
C ILE A 67 0.88 1.30 15.17
N HIS A 68 -0.06 1.56 14.26
CA HIS A 68 -1.46 1.73 14.59
C HIS A 68 -2.35 1.39 13.40
N LYS A 69 -3.55 0.88 13.69
CA LYS A 69 -4.63 0.61 12.74
C LYS A 69 -5.89 1.24 13.29
N HIS A 70 -6.61 1.98 12.46
CA HIS A 70 -7.82 2.68 12.85
C HIS A 70 -8.93 2.41 11.83
N LEU A 71 -9.96 1.68 12.25
CA LEU A 71 -11.19 1.57 11.48
C LEU A 71 -11.94 2.89 11.61
N LEU A 72 -12.31 3.49 10.48
CA LEU A 72 -13.03 4.76 10.48
C LEU A 72 -14.34 4.63 11.26
N ASP A 73 -14.50 5.46 12.30
CA ASP A 73 -15.68 5.45 13.15
C ASP A 73 -16.87 6.09 12.44
N ALA A 74 -17.84 5.26 12.06
CA ALA A 74 -19.08 5.70 11.44
C ALA A 74 -19.87 6.70 12.28
N SER A 75 -19.78 6.64 13.61
CA SER A 75 -20.51 7.54 14.50
C SER A 75 -19.97 8.97 14.50
N ALA A 76 -18.72 9.15 14.07
CA ALA A 76 -18.06 10.44 13.95
C ALA A 76 -18.17 11.07 12.56
N LEU A 77 -18.82 10.39 11.60
CA LEU A 77 -19.00 10.88 10.23
C LEU A 77 -20.36 11.55 10.02
N ASP A 78 -20.37 12.57 9.16
CA ASP A 78 -21.61 13.15 8.63
C ASP A 78 -22.39 12.09 7.83
N SER A 79 -23.71 12.01 8.03
CA SER A 79 -24.56 11.02 7.36
C SER A 79 -24.50 11.12 5.83
N ALA A 80 -24.33 12.32 5.26
CA ALA A 80 -24.22 12.49 3.81
C ALA A 80 -22.94 11.84 3.24
N ILE A 81 -21.86 11.81 4.02
CA ILE A 81 -20.61 11.12 3.65
C ILE A 81 -20.84 9.60 3.66
N ILE A 82 -21.52 9.09 4.69
CA ILE A 82 -21.84 7.66 4.80
C ILE A 82 -22.70 7.22 3.61
N GLU A 83 -23.75 7.96 3.29
CA GLU A 83 -24.68 7.64 2.20
C GLU A 83 -24.00 7.68 0.82
N THR A 84 -23.09 8.64 0.61
CA THR A 84 -22.43 8.83 -0.68
C THR A 84 -21.27 7.84 -0.90
N TYR A 85 -20.43 7.64 0.11
CA TYR A 85 -19.15 6.93 -0.05
C TYR A 85 -19.11 5.55 0.62
N TYR A 86 -20.03 5.27 1.55
CA TYR A 86 -20.09 3.99 2.29
C TYR A 86 -21.52 3.41 2.34
N PRO A 87 -22.23 3.29 1.20
CA PRO A 87 -23.60 2.77 1.19
C PRO A 87 -23.70 1.33 1.71
N LEU A 88 -22.61 0.56 1.61
CA LEU A 88 -22.51 -0.81 2.11
C LEU A 88 -21.94 -0.90 3.53
N ARG A 89 -21.66 0.23 4.17
CA ARG A 89 -21.04 0.33 5.51
C ARG A 89 -19.68 -0.36 5.63
N ASP A 90 -18.94 -0.39 4.52
CA ASP A 90 -17.58 -0.93 4.38
C ASP A 90 -16.53 0.16 4.59
N PHE A 91 -16.44 0.64 5.84
CA PHE A 91 -15.57 1.75 6.19
C PHE A 91 -14.08 1.43 6.00
N HIS A 92 -13.31 2.45 5.63
CA HIS A 92 -11.86 2.30 5.43
C HIS A 92 -11.12 1.99 6.73
N MET A 93 -10.07 1.16 6.60
CA MET A 93 -9.04 0.99 7.61
C MET A 93 -7.87 1.92 7.29
N VAL A 94 -7.47 2.75 8.25
CA VAL A 94 -6.31 3.62 8.16
C VAL A 94 -5.14 2.97 8.89
N TYR A 95 -4.03 2.76 8.17
CA TYR A 95 -2.80 2.21 8.74
C TYR A 95 -1.78 3.33 8.95
N TYR A 96 -1.19 3.37 10.13
CA TYR A 96 -0.11 4.29 10.47
C TYR A 96 1.19 3.52 10.53
N GLY A 97 2.15 3.94 9.71
CA GLY A 97 3.48 3.35 9.62
C GLY A 97 4.54 4.26 10.22
N GLU A 98 5.39 3.70 11.07
CA GLU A 98 6.67 4.30 11.44
C GLU A 98 7.69 3.95 10.36
N ILE A 99 8.33 4.95 9.76
CA ILE A 99 9.44 4.73 8.82
C ILE A 99 10.65 4.25 9.62
N VAL A 100 11.10 3.02 9.35
CA VAL A 100 12.25 2.39 10.00
C VAL A 100 13.46 2.27 9.07
N GLY A 101 13.27 2.51 7.77
CA GLY A 101 14.32 2.54 6.77
C GLY A 101 13.93 3.37 5.55
N VAL A 102 14.90 4.05 4.95
CA VAL A 102 14.75 4.79 3.69
C VAL A 102 15.92 4.46 2.80
N TYR A 103 15.61 3.95 1.62
CA TYR A 103 16.60 3.45 0.68
C TYR A 103 16.37 4.09 -0.68
N ARG A 104 17.47 4.47 -1.32
CA ARG A 104 17.47 5.02 -2.67
C ARG A 104 18.28 4.09 -3.54
N ASN A 105 17.69 3.66 -4.65
CA ASN A 105 18.45 3.00 -5.69
C ASN A 105 19.17 4.09 -6.49
N GLU A 106 20.50 4.01 -6.54
CA GLU A 106 21.28 4.80 -7.49
C GLU A 106 21.06 4.21 -8.89
N GLU A 107 20.81 5.06 -9.88
CA GLU A 107 20.77 4.67 -11.29
C GLU A 107 22.12 4.14 -11.77
#